data_AF-A0A3A1XGN5-F1
#
_entry.id   AF-A0A3A1XGN5-F1
#
_cell.length_a   1.000
_cell.length_b   1.000
_cell.length_c   1.000
_cell.angle_alpha   90.00
_cell.angle_beta   90.00
_cell.angle_gamma   90.00
#
_symmetry.space_group_name_H-M   'P 1'
#
loop_
_entity.id
_entity.type
_entity.pdbx_description
1 polymer ?
#
loop_
_entity_poly.entity_id
_entity_poly.type
_entity_poly.pdbx_seq_one_letter_code
_entity_poly.pdbx_strand_id
1 'polypeptide(L)'
;MGFIMSIPQWLPDARFYQIFPDRFHRCEGYGMLTEGHVPLDPWDAEPTRENFLGGNIAGITEKLDYIHDLGCNALYLNPIFSAATNHRYDANDYFK
;
A
#
# COMPACT_ATOMS: atom_id res chain seq x y z
N MET A 1 6.72 -21.55 35.51
CA MET A 1 5.64 -21.38 34.50
C MET A 1 6.27 -20.66 33.31
N GLY A 2 6.67 -21.40 32.27
CA GLY A 2 7.30 -20.79 31.09
C GLY A 2 6.21 -20.29 30.13
N PHE A 3 6.30 -19.03 29.69
CA PHE A 3 5.43 -18.52 28.64
C PHE A 3 5.72 -19.28 27.34
N ILE A 4 4.76 -20.08 26.88
CA ILE A 4 4.75 -20.55 25.50
C ILE A 4 4.35 -19.33 24.66
N MET A 5 5.31 -18.71 23.99
CA MET A 5 5.02 -17.73 22.95
C MET A 5 4.42 -18.48 21.76
N SER A 6 3.09 -18.52 21.66
CA SER A 6 2.41 -19.05 20.47
C SER A 6 2.42 -17.99 19.37
N ILE A 7 3.05 -18.30 18.24
CA ILE A 7 2.97 -17.49 17.02
C ILE A 7 1.84 -18.00 16.12
N PRO A 8 1.30 -17.16 15.22
CA PRO A 8 0.35 -17.62 14.21
C PRO A 8 0.95 -18.75 13.37
N GLN A 9 0.20 -19.84 13.20
CA GLN A 9 0.70 -21.06 12.54
C GLN A 9 1.12 -20.85 11.08
N TRP A 10 0.55 -19.86 10.40
CA TRP A 10 0.88 -19.53 9.01
C TRP A 10 2.20 -18.78 8.86
N LEU A 11 2.71 -18.16 9.94
CA LEU A 11 3.83 -17.24 9.87
C LEU A 11 5.15 -17.88 9.39
N PRO A 12 5.51 -19.13 9.79
CA PRO A 12 6.71 -19.79 9.27
C PRO A 12 6.71 -20.01 7.75
N ASP A 13 5.53 -20.15 7.14
CA ASP A 13 5.37 -20.37 5.70
C ASP A 13 5.16 -19.05 4.93
N ALA A 14 5.13 -17.92 5.63
CA ALA A 14 4.87 -16.62 5.06
C ALA A 14 6.07 -16.09 4.27
N ARG A 15 5.80 -15.63 3.05
CA ARG A 15 6.72 -14.85 2.22
C ARG A 15 6.09 -13.48 2.01
N PHE A 16 6.51 -12.54 2.84
CA PHE A 16 5.98 -11.19 2.83
C PHE A 16 6.47 -10.39 1.64
N TYR A 17 5.57 -9.58 1.08
CA TYR A 17 5.89 -8.53 0.13
C TYR A 17 5.46 -7.19 0.74
N GLN A 18 6.42 -6.31 0.98
CA GLN A 18 6.13 -4.98 1.51
C GLN A 18 5.78 -4.03 0.36
N ILE A 19 4.67 -3.30 0.52
CA ILE A 19 4.18 -2.36 -0.48
C ILE A 19 4.10 -0.97 0.13
N PHE A 20 4.69 0.00 -0.58
CA PHE A 20 4.42 1.42 -0.40
C PHE A 20 3.30 1.84 -1.37
N PRO A 21 2.03 1.97 -0.91
CA PRO A 21 0.86 1.96 -1.79
C PRO A 21 0.88 3.02 -2.87
N ASP A 22 1.26 4.26 -2.52
CA ASP A 22 1.24 5.41 -3.42
C ASP A 22 2.16 5.24 -4.65
N ARG A 23 3.14 4.33 -4.58
CA ARG A 23 4.14 4.12 -5.64
C ARG A 23 4.10 2.73 -6.27
N PHE A 24 3.19 1.85 -5.85
CA PHE A 24 3.19 0.47 -6.32
C PHE A 24 2.49 0.31 -7.66
N HIS A 25 1.20 0.67 -7.73
CA HIS A 25 0.45 0.67 -8.98
C HIS A 25 -0.75 1.61 -8.87
N ARG A 26 -0.91 2.49 -9.86
CA ARG A 26 -2.08 3.38 -10.02
C ARG A 26 -3.08 2.67 -10.95
N CYS A 27 -4.25 2.30 -10.43
CA CYS A 27 -5.30 1.71 -11.27
C CYS A 27 -5.74 2.69 -12.37
N GLU A 28 -6.18 2.14 -13.48
CA GLU A 28 -6.70 2.97 -14.58
C GLU A 28 -7.91 3.80 -14.10
N GLY A 29 -7.98 5.06 -14.54
CA GLY A 29 -9.09 5.96 -14.20
C GLY A 29 -9.06 6.59 -12.81
N TYR A 30 -8.10 6.26 -11.93
CA TYR A 30 -8.05 6.81 -10.56
C TYR A 30 -8.00 8.35 -10.52
N GLY A 31 -7.30 9.00 -11.45
CA GLY A 31 -7.22 10.46 -11.55
C GLY A 31 -8.48 11.16 -12.07
N MET A 32 -9.51 10.40 -12.43
CA MET A 32 -10.81 10.91 -12.89
C MET A 32 -11.92 10.71 -11.83
N LEU A 33 -11.62 9.98 -10.77
CA LEU A 33 -12.56 9.51 -9.76
C LEU A 33 -12.17 10.14 -8.41
N THR A 34 -12.68 11.34 -8.09
CA THR A 34 -13.17 11.79 -6.76
C THR A 34 -13.02 13.30 -6.52
N GLU A 35 -14.07 13.94 -6.03
CA GLU A 35 -13.99 15.32 -5.53
C GLU A 35 -12.95 15.44 -4.40
N GLY A 36 -12.09 16.47 -4.43
CA GLY A 36 -11.08 16.72 -3.38
C GLY A 36 -9.61 16.37 -3.72
N HIS A 37 -9.28 16.22 -5.01
CA HIS A 37 -7.96 15.74 -5.47
C HIS A 37 -6.75 16.45 -4.87
N VAL A 38 -5.84 15.62 -4.32
CA VAL A 38 -4.43 15.95 -4.21
C VAL A 38 -3.82 15.91 -5.61
N PRO A 39 -3.07 16.93 -6.05
CA PRO A 39 -2.40 16.92 -7.35
C PRO A 39 -1.51 15.68 -7.49
N LEU A 40 -1.75 14.89 -8.54
CA LEU A 40 -0.95 13.73 -8.86
C LEU A 40 0.09 14.10 -9.92
N ASP A 41 1.33 13.75 -9.67
CA ASP A 41 2.39 13.85 -10.67
C ASP A 41 2.23 12.73 -11.72
N PRO A 42 2.88 12.84 -12.89
CA PRO A 42 3.04 11.72 -13.81
C PRO A 42 3.56 10.47 -13.08
N TRP A 43 3.10 9.29 -13.49
CA TRP A 43 3.48 8.03 -12.80
C TRP A 43 4.98 7.76 -12.81
N ASP A 44 5.68 8.25 -13.83
CA ASP A 44 7.12 8.17 -14.05
C ASP A 44 7.91 9.34 -13.44
N ALA A 45 7.25 10.27 -12.75
CA ALA A 45 7.92 11.37 -12.08
C ALA A 45 8.82 10.87 -10.94
N GLU A 46 9.95 11.57 -10.72
CA GLU A 46 10.85 11.26 -9.62
C GLU A 46 10.11 11.43 -8.27
N PRO A 47 10.15 10.43 -7.38
CA PRO A 47 9.55 10.55 -6.06
C PRO A 47 10.19 11.69 -5.27
N THR A 48 9.38 12.65 -4.86
CA THR A 48 9.76 13.67 -3.89
C THR A 48 9.12 13.35 -2.55
N ARG A 49 9.52 14.11 -1.51
CA ARG A 49 8.91 13.99 -0.19
C ARG A 49 7.40 14.30 -0.21
N GLU A 50 6.96 15.19 -1.10
CA GLU A 50 5.61 15.76 -1.04
C GLU A 50 4.70 15.37 -2.21
N ASN A 51 5.25 14.86 -3.32
CA ASN A 51 4.42 14.51 -4.47
C ASN A 51 3.64 13.21 -4.27
N PHE A 52 2.52 13.09 -4.96
CA PHE A 52 1.68 11.92 -4.97
C PHE A 52 1.71 11.29 -6.36
N LEU A 53 2.00 9.99 -6.41
CA LEU A 53 1.92 9.21 -7.65
C LEU A 53 0.63 8.38 -7.67
N GLY A 54 -0.24 8.46 -6.66
CA GLY A 54 -1.63 8.01 -6.78
C GLY A 54 -1.79 6.49 -6.87
N GLY A 55 -0.78 5.73 -6.48
CA GLY A 55 -0.94 4.30 -6.26
C GLY A 55 -1.96 4.02 -5.15
N ASN A 56 -2.74 2.97 -5.31
CA ASN A 56 -3.94 2.75 -4.50
C ASN A 56 -4.28 1.27 -4.34
N ILE A 57 -5.26 0.96 -3.48
CA ILE A 57 -5.65 -0.43 -3.16
C ILE A 57 -6.20 -1.17 -4.39
N ALA A 58 -6.94 -0.48 -5.27
CA ALA A 58 -7.42 -1.08 -6.51
C ALA A 58 -6.25 -1.48 -7.41
N GLY A 59 -5.23 -0.64 -7.52
CA GLY A 59 -4.02 -0.94 -8.28
C GLY A 59 -3.19 -2.08 -7.68
N ILE A 60 -3.11 -2.17 -6.34
CA ILE A 60 -2.52 -3.35 -5.69
C ILE A 60 -3.29 -4.62 -6.09
N THR A 61 -4.62 -4.55 -6.15
CA THR A 61 -5.49 -5.68 -6.51
C THR A 61 -5.24 -6.15 -7.94
N GLU A 62 -5.05 -5.22 -8.89
CA GLU A 62 -4.70 -5.53 -10.30
C GLU A 62 -3.33 -6.25 -10.45
N LYS A 63 -2.49 -6.25 -9.43
CA LYS A 63 -1.14 -6.83 -9.45
C LYS A 63 -0.97 -8.01 -8.50
N LEU A 64 -2.05 -8.55 -7.94
CA LEU A 64 -1.98 -9.72 -7.05
C LEU A 64 -1.38 -10.94 -7.76
N ASP A 65 -1.69 -11.15 -9.05
CA ASP A 65 -1.10 -12.24 -9.84
C ASP A 65 0.42 -12.10 -9.93
N TYR A 66 0.94 -10.89 -10.19
CA TYR A 66 2.39 -10.62 -10.18
C TYR A 66 3.05 -10.96 -8.83
N ILE A 67 2.41 -10.56 -7.72
CA ILE A 67 2.93 -10.82 -6.37
C ILE A 67 2.91 -12.33 -6.07
N HIS A 68 1.83 -13.00 -6.46
CA HIS A 68 1.68 -14.45 -6.30
C HIS A 68 2.71 -15.22 -7.14
N ASP A 69 2.94 -14.82 -8.39
CA ASP A 69 3.91 -15.43 -9.30
C ASP A 69 5.36 -15.26 -8.85
N LEU A 70 5.66 -14.15 -8.14
CA LEU A 70 6.93 -13.96 -7.43
C LEU A 70 7.11 -14.96 -6.26
N GLY A 71 6.01 -15.62 -5.86
CA GLY A 71 5.94 -16.59 -4.78
C GLY A 71 5.51 -15.98 -3.44
N CYS A 72 5.18 -14.70 -3.37
CA CYS A 72 4.75 -14.08 -2.12
C CYS A 72 3.30 -14.47 -1.77
N ASN A 73 3.01 -14.65 -0.48
CA ASN A 73 1.69 -15.09 0.00
C ASN A 73 1.15 -14.24 1.17
N ALA A 74 1.87 -13.20 1.57
CA ALA A 74 1.45 -12.25 2.59
C ALA A 74 1.84 -10.82 2.17
N LEU A 75 0.94 -9.87 2.36
CA LEU A 75 1.22 -8.45 2.10
C LEU A 75 1.44 -7.70 3.41
N TYR A 76 2.46 -6.85 3.41
CA TYR A 76 2.66 -5.85 4.45
C TYR A 76 2.57 -4.46 3.83
N LEU A 77 1.58 -3.67 4.21
CA LEU A 77 1.38 -2.33 3.67
C LEU A 77 1.98 -1.29 4.62
N ASN A 78 2.66 -0.29 4.05
CA ASN A 78 2.81 1.00 4.72
C ASN A 78 1.41 1.59 5.05
N PRO A 79 1.30 2.62 5.92
CA PRO A 79 0.01 3.13 6.37
C PRO A 79 -0.93 3.46 5.21
N ILE A 80 -2.20 3.05 5.34
CA ILE A 80 -3.25 3.22 4.32
C ILE A 80 -4.39 4.12 4.76
N PHE A 81 -4.45 4.46 6.05
CA PHE A 81 -5.50 5.31 6.59
C PHE A 81 -5.46 6.73 6.01
N SER A 82 -6.56 7.44 6.17
CA SER A 82 -6.69 8.84 5.79
C SER A 82 -5.59 9.69 6.44
N ALA A 83 -4.85 10.42 5.62
CA ALA A 83 -3.70 11.24 6.01
C ALA A 83 -3.44 12.32 4.93
N ALA A 84 -2.65 13.35 5.25
CA ALA A 84 -2.37 14.44 4.32
C ALA A 84 -1.07 14.25 3.51
N THR A 85 -0.16 13.37 3.95
CA THR A 85 1.10 13.08 3.24
C THR A 85 1.04 11.80 2.40
N ASN A 86 1.95 11.67 1.43
CA ASN A 86 2.08 10.47 0.60
C ASN A 86 2.47 9.22 1.39
N HIS A 87 3.17 9.40 2.52
CA HIS A 87 3.65 8.31 3.36
C HIS A 87 2.67 7.91 4.47
N ARG A 88 1.65 8.75 4.71
CA ARG A 88 0.48 8.48 5.55
C ARG A 88 0.78 8.13 7.01
N TYR A 89 1.95 8.52 7.52
CA TYR A 89 2.30 8.35 8.94
C TYR A 89 1.66 9.43 9.83
N ASP A 90 1.09 10.47 9.22
CA ASP A 90 0.31 11.55 9.82
C ASP A 90 -1.20 11.26 9.74
N ALA A 91 -1.60 10.06 10.17
CA ALA A 91 -3.00 9.63 10.11
C ALA A 91 -3.92 10.64 10.83
N ASN A 92 -4.95 11.11 10.12
CA ASN A 92 -5.97 12.02 10.65
C ASN A 92 -7.25 11.30 11.09
N ASP A 93 -7.52 10.12 10.52
CA ASP A 93 -8.66 9.26 10.85
C ASP A 93 -8.29 7.79 10.57
N TYR A 94 -8.20 6.98 11.62
CA TYR A 94 -7.85 5.55 11.53
C TYR A 94 -9.04 4.67 11.08
N PHE A 95 -10.24 5.24 10.98
CA PHE A 95 -11.44 4.53 10.51
C PHE A 95 -11.78 4.85 9.05
N LYS A 96 -10.91 5.57 8.33
CA LYS A 96 -11.03 5.91 6.91
C LYS A 96 -9.78 5.58 6.13
#